data_AF-A0A926PM79-F1
#
_entry.id   AF-A0A926PM79-F1
#
_cell.length_a   1.000
_cell.length_b   1.000
_cell.length_c   1.000
_cell.angle_alpha   90.00
_cell.angle_beta   90.00
_cell.angle_gamma   90.00
#
_symmetry.space_group_name_H-M   'P 1'
#
loop_
_entity.id
_entity.type
_entity.pdbx_description
1 polymer ?
#
loop_
_entity_poly.entity_id
_entity_poly.type
_entity_poly.pdbx_seq_one_letter_code
_entity_poly.pdbx_strand_id
1 'polypeptide(L)'
;MNETSNQLPEFIGGVGEANGKFLQYVQSLDPETIAQLSKPSSPEVLQVMERNIIGLLGGLPPENFEVTITTSREALGRLLASAMMSGYFLKSAEQRLAFEKSLASLDAE
;
A
#
# COMPACT_ATOMS: atom_id res chain seq x y z
N MET A 1 -20.20 9.23 -23.05
CA MET A 1 -20.22 8.81 -21.63
C MET A 1 -18.92 8.09 -21.36
N ASN A 2 -18.27 8.43 -20.25
CA ASN A 2 -16.83 8.36 -20.04
C ASN A 2 -16.34 6.94 -19.71
N GLU A 3 -15.57 6.31 -20.61
CA GLU A 3 -14.87 5.05 -20.33
C GLU A 3 -13.44 5.33 -19.86
N THR A 4 -13.27 5.75 -18.61
CA THR A 4 -11.95 5.97 -17.99
C THR A 4 -11.58 4.91 -16.95
N SER A 5 -12.35 3.82 -16.84
CA SER A 5 -12.24 2.89 -15.70
C SER A 5 -11.18 1.78 -15.83
N ASN A 6 -10.41 1.67 -16.92
CA ASN A 6 -9.50 0.54 -17.12
C ASN A 6 -8.09 0.88 -17.63
N GLN A 7 -7.68 2.15 -17.64
CA GLN A 7 -6.29 2.46 -17.95
C GLN A 7 -5.43 2.22 -16.70
N LEU A 8 -4.81 1.03 -16.67
CA LEU A 8 -3.65 0.78 -15.84
C LEU A 8 -2.65 1.91 -16.14
N PRO A 9 -2.22 2.71 -15.16
CA PRO A 9 -1.41 3.88 -15.43
C PRO A 9 -0.08 3.49 -16.12
N GLU A 10 0.27 4.25 -17.16
CA GLU A 10 1.35 4.00 -18.14
C GLU A 10 2.73 3.80 -17.48
N PHE A 11 2.91 4.21 -16.22
CA PHE A 11 4.14 4.00 -15.46
C PHE A 11 4.46 2.51 -15.20
N ILE A 12 3.47 1.61 -15.29
CA ILE A 12 3.71 0.16 -15.09
C ILE A 12 4.48 -0.46 -16.28
N GLY A 13 4.48 0.20 -17.45
CA GLY A 13 5.23 -0.26 -18.63
C GLY A 13 6.76 -0.16 -18.50
N GLY A 14 7.27 0.68 -17.60
CA GLY A 14 8.72 0.91 -17.41
C GLY A 14 9.36 0.12 -16.26
N VAL A 15 8.61 -0.77 -15.60
CA VAL A 15 8.98 -1.34 -14.30
C VAL A 15 10.05 -2.45 -14.43
N GLY A 16 10.43 -2.87 -15.64
CA GLY A 16 11.45 -3.91 -15.86
C GLY A 16 12.82 -3.62 -15.21
N GLU A 17 13.36 -2.41 -15.39
CA GLU A 17 14.66 -2.01 -14.80
C GLU A 17 14.52 -1.38 -13.40
N ALA A 18 13.40 -0.68 -13.15
CA ALA A 18 13.11 -0.08 -11.84
C ALA A 18 12.84 -1.15 -10.76
N ASN A 19 12.23 -2.29 -11.14
CA ASN A 19 12.02 -3.42 -10.24
C ASN A 19 13.32 -3.95 -9.66
N GLY A 20 14.38 -4.06 -10.48
CA GLY A 20 15.67 -4.57 -10.02
C GLY A 20 16.28 -3.69 -8.93
N LYS A 21 16.26 -2.37 -9.12
CA LYS A 21 16.81 -1.40 -8.15
C LYS A 21 15.97 -1.29 -6.89
N PHE A 22 14.64 -1.29 -7.02
CA PHE A 22 13.75 -1.26 -5.86
C PHE A 22 13.86 -2.53 -5.02
N LEU A 23 13.82 -3.72 -5.66
CA LEU A 23 14.01 -4.98 -4.94
C LEU A 23 15.39 -5.05 -4.28
N GLN A 24 16.44 -4.59 -4.95
CA GLN A 24 17.77 -4.56 -4.37
C GLN A 24 17.86 -3.60 -3.17
N TYR A 25 17.20 -2.45 -3.24
CA TYR A 25 17.07 -1.54 -2.10
C TYR A 25 16.34 -2.20 -0.93
N VAL A 26 15.16 -2.78 -1.17
CA VAL A 26 14.38 -3.47 -0.11
C VAL A 26 15.17 -4.61 0.51
N GLN A 27 15.90 -5.40 -0.29
CA GLN A 27 16.76 -6.50 0.18
C GLN A 27 17.99 -6.01 0.96
N SER A 28 18.45 -4.78 0.71
CA SER A 28 19.56 -4.18 1.45
C SER A 28 19.15 -3.61 2.80
N LEU A 29 17.85 -3.49 3.09
CA LEU A 29 17.36 -2.97 4.37
C LEU A 29 17.57 -4.00 5.48
N ASP A 30 18.02 -3.52 6.64
CA ASP A 30 18.06 -4.35 7.85
C ASP A 30 16.65 -4.81 8.25
N PRO A 31 16.49 -6.03 8.82
CA PRO A 31 15.20 -6.56 9.24
C PRO A 31 14.44 -5.63 10.19
N GLU A 32 15.16 -4.90 11.05
CA GLU A 32 14.57 -3.93 11.97
C GLU A 32 13.94 -2.75 11.23
N THR A 33 14.61 -2.23 10.20
CA THR A 33 14.08 -1.17 9.33
C THR A 33 12.83 -1.64 8.60
N ILE A 34 12.82 -2.87 8.07
CA ILE A 34 11.64 -3.46 7.43
C ILE A 34 10.49 -3.56 8.44
N ALA A 35 10.75 -4.04 9.65
CA ALA A 35 9.74 -4.16 10.70
C ALA A 35 9.18 -2.80 11.12
N GLN A 36 10.01 -1.75 11.19
CA GLN A 36 9.54 -0.39 11.49
C GLN A 36 8.69 0.17 10.35
N LEU A 37 9.12 0.02 9.09
CA LEU A 37 8.39 0.50 7.93
C LEU A 37 7.06 -0.24 7.69
N SER A 38 6.95 -1.48 8.17
CA SER A 38 5.74 -2.30 8.07
C SER A 38 4.70 -1.98 9.15
N LYS A 39 5.04 -1.15 10.15
CA LYS A 39 4.10 -0.78 11.22
C LYS A 39 3.26 0.42 10.78
N PRO A 40 1.93 0.30 10.77
CA PRO A 40 1.07 1.47 10.56
C PRO A 40 1.27 2.45 11.72
N SER A 41 1.33 3.74 11.39
CA SER A 41 1.60 4.80 12.37
C SER A 41 0.42 5.06 13.30
N SER A 42 -0.79 4.67 12.90
CA SER A 42 -2.01 4.88 13.66
C SER A 42 -3.08 3.79 13.43
N PRO A 43 -4.06 3.65 14.34
CA PRO A 43 -5.17 2.71 14.17
C PRO A 43 -6.04 3.00 12.93
N GLU A 44 -6.20 4.27 12.55
CA GLU A 44 -6.99 4.67 11.39
C GLU A 44 -6.35 4.16 10.09
N VAL A 45 -5.02 4.23 10.00
CA VAL A 45 -4.25 3.69 8.88
C VAL A 45 -4.48 2.19 8.75
N LEU A 46 -4.40 1.47 9.86
CA LEU A 46 -4.62 0.03 9.89
C LEU A 46 -6.02 -0.34 9.37
N GLN A 47 -7.06 0.39 9.78
CA GLN A 47 -8.42 0.19 9.29
C GLN A 47 -8.56 0.45 7.78
N VAL A 48 -7.89 1.49 7.27
CA VAL A 48 -7.89 1.79 5.83
C VAL A 48 -7.19 0.67 5.05
N MET A 49 -6.06 0.15 5.55
CA MET A 49 -5.36 -0.97 4.94
C MET A 49 -6.22 -2.23 4.93
N GLU A 50 -6.86 -2.57 6.06
CA GLU A 50 -7.75 -3.72 6.16
C GLU A 50 -8.91 -3.63 5.17
N ARG A 51 -9.57 -2.46 5.10
CA ARG A 51 -10.67 -2.23 4.16
C ARG A 51 -10.21 -2.30 2.70
N ASN A 52 -8.99 -1.85 2.40
CA ASN A 52 -8.42 -1.97 1.06
C ASN A 52 -8.16 -3.44 0.70
N ILE A 53 -7.58 -4.22 1.62
CA ILE A 53 -7.33 -5.66 1.43
C ILE A 53 -8.65 -6.42 1.23
N ILE A 54 -9.67 -6.16 2.06
CA ILE A 54 -11.01 -6.74 1.90
C ILE A 54 -11.62 -6.34 0.55
N GLY A 55 -11.42 -5.10 0.11
CA GLY A 55 -11.86 -4.65 -1.21
C GLY A 55 -11.17 -5.37 -2.37
N LEU A 56 -9.91 -5.77 -2.20
CA LEU A 56 -9.12 -6.46 -3.22
C LEU A 56 -9.37 -7.97 -3.26
N LEU A 57 -9.54 -8.60 -2.08
CA LEU A 57 -9.57 -10.06 -1.94
C LEU A 57 -10.94 -10.62 -1.58
N GLY A 58 -11.90 -9.74 -1.25
CA GLY A 58 -13.17 -10.13 -0.65
C GLY A 58 -13.07 -10.30 0.86
N GLY A 59 -14.22 -10.20 1.54
CA GLY A 59 -14.33 -10.41 2.98
C GLY A 59 -14.92 -11.78 3.29
N LEU A 60 -14.21 -12.59 4.09
CA LEU A 60 -14.72 -13.82 4.68
C LEU A 60 -14.50 -13.78 6.20
N PRO A 61 -15.45 -14.27 7.02
CA PRO A 61 -15.28 -14.34 8.47
C PRO A 61 -14.08 -15.23 8.84
N PRO A 62 -13.02 -14.70 9.48
CA PRO A 62 -11.81 -15.49 9.77
C PRO A 62 -12.05 -16.60 10.79
N GLU A 63 -13.09 -16.48 11.61
CA GLU A 63 -13.48 -17.47 12.63
C GLU A 63 -14.01 -18.78 12.04
N ASN A 64 -14.50 -18.73 10.79
CA ASN A 64 -15.23 -19.84 10.17
C ASN A 64 -14.55 -20.38 8.91
N PHE A 65 -13.51 -19.70 8.41
CA PHE A 65 -12.92 -20.00 7.11
C PHE A 65 -11.40 -19.88 7.13
N GLU A 66 -10.73 -20.96 6.72
CA GLU A 66 -9.34 -20.88 6.27
C GLU A 66 -9.31 -20.33 4.84
N VAL A 67 -8.65 -19.19 4.63
CA VAL A 67 -8.64 -18.48 3.33
C VAL A 67 -7.36 -18.82 2.57
N THR A 68 -7.50 -19.51 1.43
CA THR A 68 -6.41 -19.74 0.47
C THR A 68 -6.77 -19.14 -0.89
N ILE A 69 -5.88 -18.33 -1.46
CA ILE A 69 -6.10 -17.65 -2.74
C ILE A 69 -5.18 -18.24 -3.80
N THR A 70 -5.74 -18.78 -4.89
CA THR A 70 -4.99 -19.25 -6.06
C THR A 70 -5.09 -18.23 -7.19
N THR A 71 -3.96 -17.79 -7.74
CA THR A 71 -3.92 -16.75 -8.77
C THR A 71 -2.75 -16.95 -9.73
N SER A 72 -2.78 -16.31 -10.90
CA SER A 72 -1.68 -16.34 -11.87
C SER A 72 -0.55 -15.39 -11.46
N ARG A 73 0.65 -15.59 -12.02
CA ARG A 73 1.80 -14.69 -11.81
C ARG A 73 1.45 -13.24 -12.20
N GLU A 74 0.73 -13.06 -13.30
CA GLU A 74 0.36 -11.76 -13.83
C GLU A 74 -0.65 -11.06 -12.94
N ALA A 75 -1.65 -11.80 -12.45
CA ALA A 75 -2.65 -11.28 -11.52
C ALA A 75 -2.04 -10.96 -10.15
N LEU A 76 -1.14 -11.80 -9.62
CA LEU A 76 -0.37 -11.52 -8.41
C LEU A 76 0.52 -10.27 -8.59
N GLY A 77 1.21 -10.15 -9.72
CA GLY A 77 2.03 -8.98 -10.02
C GLY A 77 1.22 -7.68 -10.03
N ARG A 78 0.03 -7.70 -10.63
CA ARG A 78 -0.92 -6.57 -10.61
C ARG A 78 -1.38 -6.24 -9.19
N LEU A 79 -1.71 -7.26 -8.38
CA LEU A 79 -2.11 -7.08 -7.00
C LEU A 79 -1.00 -6.42 -6.16
N LEU A 80 0.23 -6.89 -6.28
CA LEU A 80 1.39 -6.33 -5.58
C LEU A 80 1.67 -4.88 -6.00
N ALA A 81 1.61 -4.58 -7.29
CA ALA A 81 1.78 -3.21 -7.78
C ALA A 81 0.69 -2.27 -7.25
N SER A 82 -0.56 -2.73 -7.20
CA SER A 82 -1.68 -1.99 -6.61
C SER A 82 -1.49 -1.74 -5.11
N ALA A 83 -1.05 -2.76 -4.37
CA ALA A 83 -0.76 -2.66 -2.94
C ALA A 83 0.39 -1.67 -2.67
N MET A 84 1.46 -1.71 -3.47
CA MET A 84 2.59 -0.77 -3.35
C MET A 84 2.16 0.68 -3.55
N MET A 85 1.37 0.97 -4.59
CA MET A 85 0.83 2.31 -4.82
C MET A 85 -0.07 2.77 -3.66
N SER A 86 -0.99 1.90 -3.24
CA SER A 86 -1.94 2.22 -2.17
C SER A 86 -1.20 2.53 -0.86
N GLY A 87 -0.17 1.74 -0.53
CA GLY A 87 0.70 1.99 0.62
C GLY A 87 1.46 3.31 0.54
N TYR A 88 2.02 3.64 -0.63
CA TYR A 88 2.70 4.92 -0.84
C TYR A 88 1.77 6.13 -0.66
N PHE A 89 0.55 6.06 -1.24
CA PHE A 89 -0.44 7.13 -1.08
C PHE A 89 -0.90 7.28 0.36
N LEU A 90 -1.13 6.16 1.05
CA LEU A 90 -1.52 6.18 2.46
C LEU A 90 -0.42 6.80 3.32
N LYS A 91 0.85 6.43 3.10
CA LYS A 91 1.97 7.03 3.82
C LYS A 91 2.12 8.52 3.55
N SER A 92 1.91 8.94 2.30
CA SER A 92 1.93 10.35 1.92
C SER A 92 0.81 11.15 2.59
N ALA A 93 -0.39 10.57 2.68
CA ALA A 93 -1.53 11.19 3.38
C ALA A 93 -1.26 11.31 4.90
N GLU A 94 -0.68 10.29 5.52
CA GLU A 94 -0.25 10.33 6.92
C GLU A 94 0.76 11.46 7.17
N GLN A 95 1.80 11.55 6.34
CA GLN A 95 2.84 12.57 6.48
C GLN A 95 2.27 13.97 6.37
N ARG A 96 1.36 14.19 5.41
CA ARG A 96 0.66 15.47 5.27
C ARG A 96 -0.18 15.79 6.49
N LEU A 97 -0.96 14.83 7.00
CA LEU A 97 -1.80 15.04 8.19
C LEU A 97 -0.95 15.32 9.43
N ALA A 98 0.16 14.60 9.63
CA ALA A 98 1.09 14.83 10.74
C ALA A 98 1.71 16.22 10.68
N PHE A 99 2.06 16.68 9.47
CA PHE A 99 2.57 18.02 9.25
C PHE A 99 1.52 19.10 9.54
N GLU A 100 0.30 18.95 9.03
CA GLU A 100 -0.82 19.88 9.29
C GLU A 100 -1.12 20.00 10.79
N LYS A 101 -1.11 18.88 11.54
CA LYS A 101 -1.27 18.89 13.00
C LYS A 101 -0.15 19.64 13.72
N SER A 102 1.09 19.44 13.26
CA SER A 102 2.27 20.11 13.84
C SER A 102 2.22 21.63 13.60
N LEU A 103 1.75 22.07 12.42
CA LEU A 103 1.54 23.49 12.15
C LEU A 103 0.41 24.07 13.01
N ALA A 104 -0.73 23.39 13.11
CA ALA A 104 -1.86 23.85 13.92
C ALA A 104 -1.51 23.98 15.41
N SER A 105 -0.61 23.13 15.92
CA SER A 105 -0.12 23.26 17.30
C SER A 105 0.79 24.48 17.52
N LEU A 106 1.46 24.98 16.48
CA LEU A 106 2.30 26.18 16.56
C LEU A 106 1.46 27.47 16.56
N ASP A 107 0.33 27.48 15.85
CA ASP A 107 -0.58 28.64 15.78
C ASP A 107 -1.44 28.82 17.06
N ALA A 108 -1.46 27.81 17.94
CA ALA A 108 -2.25 27.78 19.17
C ALA A 108 -1.50 28.28 20.42
N GLU A 109 -0.23 28.69 20.28
CA GLU A 109 0.64 29.25 21.32
C GLU A 109 0.90 30.75 21.07
#